data_AF-A0A193DUC2-F1
#
_entry.id   AF-A0A193DUC2-F1
#
_cell.length_a   1.000
_cell.length_b   1.000
_cell.length_c   1.000
_cell.angle_alpha   90.00
_cell.angle_beta   90.00
_cell.angle_gamma   90.00
#
_symmetry.space_group_name_H-M   'P 1'
#
loop_
_entity.id
_entity.type
_entity.pdbx_description
1 polymer ?
#
loop_
_entity_poly.entity_id
_entity_poly.type
_entity_poly.pdbx_seq_one_letter_code
_entity_poly.pdbx_strand_id
1 'polypeptide(L)'
;FGFMTPFYSEHYKECLESILKGPISITLRHRLQCHVIREAAKNEYETEEPMLVLNEVTIDRGISSFLTNLECYCDDSFVTCVQGDGLILSTTSGSTAYSLAAGGSMVHPQVPGILFTPICPHSLSFRPMIFPEHVTLR
;
A
#
# COMPACT_ATOMS: atom_id res chain seq x y z
N PHE A 1 5.38 -12.80 -17.11
CA PHE A 1 6.39 -12.62 -16.04
C PHE A 1 5.84 -11.57 -15.09
N GLY A 2 5.97 -11.75 -13.77
CA GLY A 2 5.43 -10.83 -12.77
C GLY A 2 6.40 -10.65 -11.59
N PHE A 3 6.12 -9.68 -10.72
CA PHE A 3 7.01 -9.34 -9.60
C PHE A 3 6.96 -10.32 -8.41
N MET A 4 5.93 -11.18 -8.37
CA MET A 4 5.66 -12.16 -7.30
C MET A 4 5.90 -13.61 -7.72
N THR A 5 6.02 -13.89 -9.02
CA THR A 5 6.19 -15.24 -9.58
C THR A 5 7.57 -15.36 -10.24
N PRO A 6 8.60 -15.80 -9.51
CA PRO A 6 9.98 -15.73 -9.99
C PRO A 6 10.37 -16.84 -10.96
N PHE A 7 9.47 -17.81 -11.22
CA PHE A 7 9.73 -18.96 -12.08
C PHE A 7 8.60 -19.15 -13.10
N TYR A 8 8.96 -19.83 -14.19
CA TYR A 8 8.04 -20.23 -15.25
C TYR A 8 7.29 -21.51 -14.86
N SER A 9 5.99 -21.54 -15.15
CA SER A 9 5.12 -22.69 -14.84
C SER A 9 5.60 -23.99 -15.45
N GLU A 10 6.26 -23.92 -16.60
CA GLU A 10 6.82 -25.04 -17.36
C GLU A 10 7.88 -25.80 -16.55
N HIS A 11 8.59 -25.11 -15.65
CA HIS A 11 9.67 -25.67 -14.83
C HIS A 11 9.22 -25.99 -13.39
N TYR A 12 7.91 -26.12 -13.14
CA TYR A 12 7.39 -26.31 -11.78
C TYR A 12 7.97 -27.54 -11.06
N LYS A 13 8.21 -28.65 -11.77
CA LYS A 13 8.74 -29.89 -11.19
C LYS A 13 10.16 -29.68 -10.66
N GLU A 14 11.02 -29.10 -11.48
CA GLU A 14 12.42 -28.81 -11.12
C GLU A 14 12.49 -27.80 -9.97
N CYS A 15 11.66 -26.75 -10.02
CA CYS A 15 11.57 -25.75 -8.95
C CYS A 15 11.12 -26.39 -7.63
N LEU A 16 10.08 -27.24 -7.65
CA LEU A 16 9.56 -27.90 -6.47
C LEU A 16 10.58 -28.87 -5.88
N GLU A 17 11.25 -29.67 -6.71
CA GLU A 17 12.31 -30.57 -6.25
C GLU A 17 13.46 -29.80 -5.60
N SER A 18 13.89 -28.68 -6.21
CA SER A 18 14.93 -27.81 -5.66
C SER A 18 14.52 -27.23 -4.30
N ILE A 19 13.26 -26.79 -4.16
CA ILE A 19 12.73 -26.28 -2.88
C ILE A 19 12.73 -27.36 -1.80
N LEU A 20 12.33 -28.59 -2.14
CA LEU A 20 12.26 -29.71 -1.20
C LEU A 20 13.66 -30.21 -0.77
N LYS A 21 14.64 -30.18 -1.68
CA LYS A 21 16.02 -30.61 -1.42
C LYS A 21 16.85 -29.51 -0.73
N GLY A 22 16.49 -28.25 -0.93
CA GLY A 22 17.20 -27.07 -0.42
C GLY A 22 18.59 -26.87 -1.05
N PRO A 23 19.32 -25.80 -0.65
CA PRO A 23 18.89 -24.66 0.16
C PRO A 23 18.00 -23.69 -0.63
N ILE A 24 17.06 -23.02 0.04
CA ILE A 24 16.15 -22.04 -0.57
C ILE A 24 16.57 -20.60 -0.27
N SER A 25 16.44 -19.73 -1.26
CA SER A 25 16.55 -18.27 -1.07
C SER A 25 15.16 -17.69 -0.82
N ILE A 26 15.01 -16.90 0.25
CA ILE A 26 13.76 -16.26 0.63
C ILE A 26 13.96 -14.75 0.60
N THR A 27 12.96 -14.02 0.09
CA THR A 27 12.88 -12.57 0.21
C THR A 27 11.71 -12.22 1.12
N LEU A 28 12.01 -11.69 2.30
CA LEU A 28 10.99 -11.17 3.21
C LEU A 28 10.41 -9.89 2.63
N ARG A 29 9.09 -9.77 2.68
CA ARG A 29 8.32 -8.61 2.24
C ARG A 29 7.40 -8.21 3.38
N HIS A 30 7.43 -6.95 3.81
CA HIS A 30 6.53 -6.48 4.83
C HIS A 30 5.10 -6.38 4.29
N ARG A 31 4.13 -6.32 5.21
CA ARG A 31 2.72 -6.04 4.93
C ARG A 31 2.31 -4.81 5.72
N LEU A 32 1.37 -4.05 5.21
CA LEU A 32 0.70 -3.03 6.02
C LEU A 32 -0.30 -3.72 6.95
N GLN A 33 -0.39 -3.23 8.17
CA GLN A 33 -1.48 -3.54 9.07
C GLN A 33 -2.42 -2.34 9.08
N CYS A 34 -3.63 -2.53 8.56
CA CYS A 34 -4.63 -1.49 8.42
C CYS A 34 -5.73 -1.65 9.48
N HIS A 35 -6.07 -0.56 10.15
CA HIS A 35 -7.19 -0.49 11.07
C HIS A 35 -8.22 0.50 10.52
N VAL A 36 -9.47 0.06 10.40
CA VAL A 36 -10.59 0.95 10.06
C VAL A 36 -11.29 1.31 11.36
N ILE A 37 -11.22 2.59 11.71
CA ILE A 37 -11.82 3.14 12.92
C ILE A 37 -12.95 4.07 12.49
N ARG A 38 -14.17 3.81 12.98
CA ARG A 38 -15.36 4.60 12.68
C ARG A 38 -15.84 5.26 13.96
N GLU A 39 -16.28 6.51 13.85
CA GLU A 39 -17.00 7.17 14.93
C GLU A 39 -18.43 6.61 15.00
N ALA A 40 -18.79 6.03 16.15
CA ALA A 40 -20.13 5.55 16.44
C ALA A 40 -20.93 6.64 17.19
N ALA A 41 -22.24 6.42 17.34
CA ALA A 41 -23.07 7.32 18.13
C ALA A 41 -22.60 7.32 19.61
N LYS A 42 -22.47 8.52 20.21
CA LYS A 42 -22.07 8.79 21.62
C LYS A 42 -20.56 8.72 21.95
N ASN A 43 -19.68 9.23 21.09
CA ASN A 43 -18.22 9.30 21.34
C ASN A 43 -17.57 7.92 21.58
N GLU A 44 -18.17 6.85 21.06
CA GLU A 44 -17.58 5.52 21.05
C GLU A 44 -16.95 5.28 19.67
N TYR A 45 -15.79 4.61 19.63
CA TYR A 45 -15.13 4.24 18.38
C TYR A 45 -15.35 2.76 18.11
N GLU A 46 -15.86 2.43 16.93
CA GLU A 46 -15.91 1.07 16.45
C GLU A 46 -14.63 0.80 15.63
N THR A 47 -13.85 -0.18 16.07
CA THR A 47 -12.63 -0.61 15.37
C THR A 47 -12.87 -1.97 14.77
N GLU A 48 -12.74 -2.07 13.46
CA GLU A 48 -12.78 -3.36 12.75
C GLU A 48 -11.50 -4.16 13.03
N GLU A 49 -11.56 -5.49 12.84
CA GLU A 49 -10.38 -6.35 12.96
C GLU A 49 -9.26 -5.91 11.99
N PRO A 50 -7.98 -5.95 12.42
CA PRO A 50 -6.87 -5.50 11.60
C PRO A 50 -6.76 -6.31 10.30
N MET A 51 -6.61 -5.60 9.20
CA MET A 51 -6.38 -6.19 7.89
C MET A 51 -4.89 -6.21 7.57
N LEU A 52 -4.36 -7.36 7.16
CA LEU A 52 -2.99 -7.47 6.66
C LEU A 52 -2.96 -7.36 5.14
N VAL A 53 -2.25 -6.36 4.66
CA VAL A 53 -2.29 -5.94 3.26
C VAL A 53 -0.91 -6.10 2.63
N LEU A 54 -0.84 -6.91 1.57
CA LEU A 54 0.42 -7.19 0.88
C LEU A 54 0.81 -6.07 -0.09
N ASN A 55 -0.14 -5.56 -0.87
CA ASN A 55 0.14 -4.57 -1.91
C ASN A 55 -0.19 -3.15 -1.42
N GLU A 56 -1.46 -2.78 -1.35
CA GLU A 56 -1.86 -1.44 -0.96
C GLU A 56 -3.23 -1.37 -0.27
N VAL A 57 -3.38 -0.37 0.57
CA VAL A 57 -4.67 0.15 1.03
C VAL A 57 -5.05 1.30 0.10
N THR A 58 -6.23 1.22 -0.49
CA THR A 58 -6.77 2.29 -1.35
C THR A 58 -7.97 2.90 -0.66
N ILE A 59 -7.96 4.23 -0.58
CA ILE A 59 -9.09 5.04 -0.12
C ILE A 59 -9.56 5.83 -1.34
N ASP A 60 -10.77 5.58 -1.83
CA ASP A 60 -11.33 6.24 -3.00
C ASP A 60 -12.71 6.85 -2.73
N ARG A 61 -13.13 7.79 -3.58
CA ARG A 61 -14.43 8.47 -3.47
C ARG A 61 -15.63 7.57 -3.75
N GLY A 62 -15.43 6.33 -4.15
CA GLY A 62 -16.46 5.39 -4.54
C GLY A 62 -17.34 5.94 -5.67
N ILE A 63 -18.65 5.82 -5.49
CA ILE A 63 -19.65 6.34 -6.43
C ILE A 63 -19.90 7.85 -6.33
N SER A 64 -19.25 8.54 -5.37
CA SER A 64 -19.46 9.98 -5.18
C SER A 64 -18.97 10.77 -6.40
N SER A 65 -19.76 11.75 -6.83
CA SER A 65 -19.35 12.72 -7.86
C SER A 65 -18.45 13.84 -7.29
N PHE A 66 -18.30 13.92 -5.98
CA PHE A 66 -17.45 14.91 -5.31
C PHE A 66 -16.05 14.37 -5.07
N LEU A 67 -15.06 15.26 -5.03
CA LEU A 67 -13.70 14.93 -4.65
C LEU A 67 -13.68 14.45 -3.19
N THR A 68 -12.84 13.46 -2.91
CA THR A 68 -12.46 13.15 -1.53
C THR A 68 -11.65 14.30 -0.94
N ASN A 69 -11.80 14.51 0.36
CA ASN A 69 -10.97 15.45 1.12
C ASN A 69 -10.38 14.68 2.31
N LEU A 70 -9.14 14.22 2.16
CA LEU A 70 -8.47 13.35 3.12
C LEU A 70 -7.37 14.12 3.85
N GLU A 71 -7.57 14.42 5.12
CA GLU A 71 -6.50 14.92 5.97
C GLU A 71 -5.56 13.78 6.32
N CYS A 72 -4.29 13.91 5.99
CA CYS A 72 -3.29 12.86 6.15
C CYS A 72 -2.31 13.26 7.25
N TYR A 73 -2.11 12.35 8.20
CA TYR A 73 -1.21 12.49 9.32
C TYR A 73 -0.13 11.41 9.29
N CYS A 74 1.07 11.76 9.75
CA CYS A 74 2.18 10.83 9.99
C CYS A 74 2.61 10.99 11.44
N ASP A 75 2.49 9.93 12.24
CA ASP A 75 2.76 9.96 13.69
C ASP A 75 2.13 11.18 14.37
N ASP A 76 0.83 11.36 14.15
CA ASP A 76 0.00 12.49 14.61
C ASP A 76 0.38 13.88 14.09
N SER A 77 1.43 14.02 13.28
CA SER A 77 1.80 15.27 12.63
C SER A 77 1.05 15.44 11.32
N PHE A 78 0.38 16.58 11.14
CA PHE A 78 -0.30 16.91 9.88
C PHE A 78 0.72 16.97 8.75
N VAL A 79 0.48 16.19 7.69
CA VAL A 79 1.32 16.17 6.49
C VAL A 79 0.70 17.06 5.43
N THR A 80 -0.54 16.76 5.04
CA THR A 80 -1.21 17.40 3.91
C THR A 80 -2.68 17.00 3.84
N CYS A 81 -3.44 17.69 2.99
CA CYS A 81 -4.81 17.32 2.64
C CYS A 81 -4.86 16.87 1.18
N VAL A 82 -5.28 15.64 0.93
CA VAL A 82 -5.47 15.11 -0.43
C VAL A 82 -6.87 15.44 -0.90
N GLN A 83 -6.94 16.16 -2.02
CA GLN A 83 -8.18 16.47 -2.74
C GLN A 83 -8.13 15.84 -4.12
N GLY A 84 -8.96 14.83 -4.38
CA GLY A 84 -8.89 14.05 -5.62
C GLY A 84 -9.84 12.87 -5.64
N ASP A 85 -9.55 11.90 -6.51
CA ASP A 85 -10.28 10.64 -6.57
C ASP A 85 -9.99 9.77 -5.34
N GLY A 86 -8.82 9.90 -4.73
CA GLY A 86 -8.43 9.12 -3.56
C GLY A 86 -6.95 9.16 -3.21
N LEU A 87 -6.52 8.19 -2.39
CA LEU A 87 -5.16 7.99 -1.92
C LEU A 87 -4.83 6.49 -1.86
N ILE A 88 -3.61 6.14 -2.25
CA ILE A 88 -3.05 4.79 -2.14
C ILE A 88 -1.90 4.82 -1.14
N LEU A 89 -1.97 3.96 -0.12
CA LEU A 89 -0.89 3.63 0.79
C LEU A 89 -0.38 2.22 0.47
N SER A 90 0.82 2.12 -0.11
CA SER A 90 1.34 0.88 -0.69
C SER A 90 2.62 0.41 0.00
N THR A 91 2.79 -0.90 0.13
CA THR A 91 4.09 -1.49 0.47
C THR A 91 5.05 -1.33 -0.70
N THR A 92 6.34 -1.56 -0.47
CA THR A 92 7.30 -1.62 -1.58
C THR A 92 7.04 -2.75 -2.56
N SER A 93 6.35 -3.83 -2.15
CA SER A 93 5.89 -4.89 -3.07
C SER A 93 4.69 -4.47 -3.90
N GLY A 94 3.77 -3.67 -3.34
CA GLY A 94 2.64 -3.07 -4.04
C GLY A 94 3.03 -1.90 -4.96
N SER A 95 4.26 -1.41 -4.88
CA SER A 95 4.77 -0.31 -5.72
C SER A 95 4.66 -0.57 -7.23
N THR A 96 4.56 -1.84 -7.63
CA THR A 96 4.39 -2.26 -9.04
C THR A 96 2.94 -2.58 -9.42
N ALA A 97 1.99 -2.44 -8.48
CA ALA A 97 0.57 -2.71 -8.65
C ALA A 97 -0.19 -1.39 -8.89
N TYR A 98 -1.24 -1.09 -8.12
CA TYR A 98 -2.09 0.06 -8.41
C TYR A 98 -1.38 1.39 -8.17
N SER A 99 -0.46 1.44 -7.19
CA SER A 99 0.39 2.61 -6.93
C SER A 99 1.15 3.06 -8.19
N LEU A 100 1.68 2.12 -8.99
CA LEU A 100 2.38 2.43 -10.24
C LEU A 100 1.44 3.08 -11.26
N ALA A 101 0.23 2.54 -11.41
CA ALA A 101 -0.76 3.06 -12.35
C ALA A 101 -1.25 4.47 -11.98
N ALA A 102 -1.26 4.81 -10.68
CA ALA A 102 -1.57 6.14 -10.19
C ALA A 102 -0.39 7.13 -10.26
N GLY A 103 0.76 6.73 -10.84
CA GLY A 103 1.94 7.59 -10.99
C GLY A 103 2.96 7.49 -9.86
N GLY A 104 2.84 6.49 -8.98
CA GLY A 104 3.83 6.13 -7.98
C GLY A 104 5.12 5.58 -8.59
N SER A 105 6.19 5.49 -7.79
CA SER A 105 7.49 4.96 -8.24
C SER A 105 7.58 3.45 -8.00
N MET A 106 8.28 2.72 -8.88
CA MET A 106 8.68 1.35 -8.59
C MET A 106 9.77 1.35 -7.52
N VAL A 107 9.58 0.57 -6.47
CA VAL A 107 10.52 0.48 -5.34
C VAL A 107 10.90 -0.98 -5.15
N HIS A 108 12.19 -1.23 -4.90
CA HIS A 108 12.67 -2.59 -4.66
C HIS A 108 12.04 -3.16 -3.38
N PRO A 109 11.57 -4.43 -3.34
CA PRO A 109 10.88 -4.99 -2.17
C PRO A 109 11.67 -5.02 -0.87
N GLN A 110 13.01 -4.91 -0.93
CA GLN A 110 13.88 -4.84 0.26
C GLN A 110 14.09 -3.42 0.80
N VAL A 111 13.58 -2.39 0.12
CA VAL A 111 13.59 -1.03 0.67
C VAL A 111 12.50 -0.96 1.75
N PRO A 112 12.83 -0.57 2.98
CA PRO A 112 11.84 -0.36 4.02
C PRO A 112 11.11 0.96 3.76
N GLY A 113 9.80 0.90 3.51
CA GLY A 113 9.00 2.11 3.35
C GLY A 113 7.56 1.87 2.93
N ILE A 114 6.76 2.92 3.11
CA ILE A 114 5.36 3.00 2.71
C ILE A 114 5.25 4.07 1.62
N LEU A 115 4.72 3.70 0.47
CA LEU A 115 4.48 4.62 -0.63
C LEU A 115 3.13 5.32 -0.42
N PHE A 116 3.13 6.63 -0.58
CA PHE A 116 1.96 7.49 -0.51
C PHE A 116 1.71 8.05 -1.91
N THR A 117 0.66 7.59 -2.58
CA THR A 117 0.36 7.96 -3.97
C THR A 117 -1.06 8.50 -4.09
N PRO A 118 -1.27 9.80 -4.35
CA PRO A 118 -2.62 10.34 -4.57
C PRO A 118 -3.20 9.82 -5.89
N ILE A 119 -4.52 9.66 -5.96
CA ILE A 119 -5.23 9.32 -7.19
C ILE A 119 -5.87 10.59 -7.75
N CYS A 120 -5.45 10.96 -8.96
CA CYS A 120 -5.94 12.14 -9.69
C CYS A 120 -6.07 13.39 -8.79
N PRO A 121 -5.00 13.84 -8.11
CA PRO A 121 -5.09 14.99 -7.22
C PRO A 121 -5.45 16.25 -7.99
N HIS A 122 -6.33 17.07 -7.42
CA HIS A 122 -6.70 18.38 -7.97
C HIS A 122 -5.52 19.37 -7.94
N SER A 123 -4.59 19.20 -6.98
CA SER A 123 -3.36 19.99 -6.92
C SER A 123 -2.31 19.47 -7.91
N LEU A 124 -1.93 20.30 -8.87
CA LEU A 124 -0.90 20.00 -9.89
C LEU A 124 0.52 19.82 -9.32
N SER A 125 0.76 20.25 -8.08
CA SER A 125 2.07 20.12 -7.42
C SER A 125 2.17 18.90 -6.49
N PHE A 126 1.08 18.14 -6.31
CA PHE A 126 1.11 16.99 -5.42
C PHE A 126 1.90 15.85 -6.07
N ARG A 127 2.98 15.42 -5.41
CA ARG A 127 3.84 14.32 -5.87
C ARG A 127 3.74 13.14 -4.91
N PRO A 128 3.92 11.90 -5.41
CA PRO A 128 4.06 10.74 -4.53
C PRO A 128 5.19 10.93 -3.51
N MET A 129 4.98 10.40 -2.30
CA MET A 129 5.93 10.44 -1.19
C MET A 129 6.27 9.02 -0.74
N ILE A 130 7.40 8.87 -0.07
CA ILE A 130 7.79 7.61 0.58
C ILE A 130 8.08 7.92 2.05
N PHE A 131 7.39 7.19 2.92
CA PHE A 131 7.56 7.27 4.37
C PHE A 131 8.33 6.05 4.89
N PRO A 132 9.04 6.16 6.03
CA PRO A 132 9.66 5.01 6.68
C PRO A 132 8.62 3.94 7.07
N GLU A 133 8.99 2.66 7.07
CA GLU A 133 8.01 1.57 7.37
C GLU A 133 7.51 1.51 8.82
N HIS A 134 8.15 2.22 9.74
CA HIS A 134 7.79 2.22 11.16
C HIS A 134 6.81 3.33 11.55
N VAL A 135 6.49 4.25 10.64
CA VAL A 135 5.56 5.35 10.94
C VAL A 135 4.11 4.87 10.84
N THR A 136 3.23 5.55 11.56
CA THR A 136 1.78 5.35 11.45
C THR A 136 1.18 6.45 10.57
N LEU A 137 0.47 6.05 9.51
CA LEU A 137 -0.30 6.95 8.66
C LEU A 137 -1.78 6.88 9.03
N ARG A 138 -2.41 8.05 9.21
CA ARG A 138 -3.84 8.20 9.52
C ARG A 138 -4.50 9.16 8.55
#